data_AF-A0AAD9NNY2-F1
#
_entry.id   AF-A0AAD9NNY2-F1
#
_cell.length_a   1.000
_cell.length_b   1.000
_cell.length_c   1.000
_cell.angle_alpha   90.00
_cell.angle_beta   90.00
_cell.angle_gamma   90.00
#
_symmetry.space_group_name_H-M   'P 1'
#
loop_
_entity.id
_entity.type
_entity.pdbx_description
1 polymer ?
#
loop_
_entity_poly.entity_id
_entity_poly.type
_entity_poly.pdbx_seq_one_letter_code
_entity_poly.pdbx_strand_id
1 'polypeptide(L)'
;MRKHPECGVIIIGDFNQLRDNFMKTHYRFVQVVNVVTRGHAILDKIWTNMEEVYTPPVTISELGSSDHNMVLLKPKAKNSVDTGCVTRLTVRCMGPKEKATFSMALSAIKWEPLFRLDSCADQYSYYQMVICNLMEICFPTKIVTRHTADKPWVTDWFRDLVRKRQRAHMSGDLNQAKILRNKVNRAASKLKYNFYQTQIAAMHESGSHDWWKHMKTIMGLKTNGKACMQGLANKTTDGDCGLLANTMNDFFVSVSDHLPRLNKSHKVFDVNEELPDQYVISV
;
A
#
# COMPACT_ATOMS: atom_id res chain seq x y z
N MET A 1 -4.05 37.68 3.89
CA MET A 1 -3.86 38.29 5.22
C MET A 1 -4.79 39.46 5.54
N ARG A 2 -5.13 40.39 4.62
CA ARG A 2 -5.98 41.55 4.99
C ARG A 2 -7.37 41.21 5.57
N LYS A 3 -8.01 40.13 5.10
CA LYS A 3 -9.32 39.67 5.63
C LYS A 3 -9.23 38.71 6.82
N HIS A 4 -8.10 38.01 6.96
CA HIS A 4 -7.85 37.04 8.01
C HIS A 4 -6.38 37.19 8.45
N PRO A 5 -6.10 38.11 9.39
CA PRO A 5 -4.73 38.41 9.81
C PRO A 5 -4.11 37.27 10.62
N GLU A 6 -4.92 36.53 11.37
CA GLU A 6 -4.53 35.40 12.21
C GLU A 6 -4.37 34.07 11.44
N CYS A 7 -4.50 34.09 10.11
CA CYS A 7 -4.43 32.84 9.36
C CYS A 7 -2.98 32.32 9.28
N GLY A 8 -2.82 31.03 9.57
CA GLY A 8 -1.57 30.32 9.36
C GLY A 8 -1.25 30.16 7.88
N VAL A 9 -0.05 30.57 7.46
CA VAL A 9 0.42 30.42 6.09
C VAL A 9 1.70 29.60 6.08
N ILE A 10 1.77 28.64 5.15
CA ILE A 10 2.96 27.85 4.86
C ILE A 10 3.15 27.82 3.35
N ILE A 11 4.31 28.26 2.90
CA ILE A 11 4.73 28.23 1.50
C ILE A 11 5.91 27.25 1.40
N ILE A 12 5.74 26.19 0.61
CA ILE A 12 6.71 25.08 0.49
C ILE A 12 7.03 24.79 -0.98
N GLY A 13 8.24 24.31 -1.24
CA GLY A 13 8.66 23.91 -2.58
C GLY A 13 10.16 24.01 -2.78
N ASP A 14 10.59 23.71 -4.01
CA ASP A 14 11.93 23.99 -4.51
C ASP A 14 11.98 25.43 -5.01
N PHE A 15 12.76 26.26 -4.33
CA PHE A 15 12.93 27.67 -4.66
C PHE A 15 14.28 27.95 -5.28
N ASN A 16 15.12 26.92 -5.44
CA ASN A 16 16.43 26.96 -6.06
C ASN A 16 17.28 28.13 -5.50
N GLN A 17 17.37 29.25 -6.22
CA GLN A 17 18.17 30.42 -5.85
C GLN A 17 17.36 31.61 -5.29
N LEU A 18 16.05 31.48 -5.08
CA LEU A 18 15.22 32.59 -4.61
C LEU A 18 15.73 33.10 -3.26
N ARG A 19 16.06 34.39 -3.20
CA ARG A 19 16.57 35.03 -1.98
C ARG A 19 15.46 35.27 -0.98
N ASP A 20 15.78 35.11 0.30
CA ASP A 20 14.81 35.22 1.38
C ASP A 20 14.30 36.64 1.62
N ASN A 21 15.04 37.66 1.17
CA ASN A 21 14.80 39.06 1.53
C ASN A 21 13.38 39.52 1.16
N PHE A 22 12.88 39.12 -0.01
CA PHE A 22 11.54 39.52 -0.45
C PHE A 22 10.44 39.03 0.49
N MET A 23 10.51 37.77 0.91
CA MET A 23 9.53 37.14 1.80
C MET A 23 9.61 37.69 3.23
N LYS A 24 10.83 37.92 3.73
CA LYS A 24 11.08 38.45 5.07
C LYS A 24 10.58 39.89 5.21
N THR A 25 10.90 40.75 4.23
CA THR A 25 10.61 42.19 4.32
C THR A 25 9.13 42.52 4.11
N HIS A 26 8.46 41.86 3.17
CA HIS A 26 7.08 42.24 2.80
C HIS A 26 5.98 41.47 3.54
N TYR A 27 6.27 40.23 3.99
CA TYR A 27 5.23 39.32 4.48
C TYR A 27 5.47 38.79 5.89
N ARG A 28 6.56 39.22 6.56
CA ARG A 28 6.97 38.75 7.90
C ARG A 28 7.05 37.22 8.01
N PHE A 29 7.38 36.55 6.91
CA PHE A 29 7.60 35.11 6.92
C PHE A 29 9.02 34.79 7.35
N VAL A 30 9.15 33.72 8.12
CA VAL A 30 10.45 33.13 8.46
C VAL A 30 10.69 31.91 7.59
N GLN A 31 11.89 31.83 7.03
CA GLN A 31 12.39 30.65 6.36
C GLN A 31 12.89 29.69 7.45
N VAL A 32 12.32 28.49 7.55
CA VAL A 32 12.63 27.58 8.67
C VAL A 32 13.62 26.46 8.31
N VAL A 33 13.92 26.23 7.03
CA VAL A 33 14.78 25.12 6.58
C VAL A 33 16.25 25.54 6.59
N ASN A 34 17.00 25.04 7.55
CA ASN A 34 18.44 25.29 7.71
C ASN A 34 19.32 24.06 7.41
N VAL A 35 18.74 23.02 6.82
CA VAL A 35 19.39 21.75 6.51
C VAL A 35 19.56 21.57 4.99
N VAL A 36 20.64 20.91 4.58
CA VAL A 36 20.94 20.69 3.14
C VAL A 36 19.89 19.81 2.47
N THR A 37 19.32 20.31 1.38
CA THR A 37 18.24 19.62 0.65
C THR A 37 18.70 19.02 -0.66
N ARG A 38 19.83 19.49 -1.23
CA ARG A 38 20.47 18.88 -2.41
C ARG A 38 21.97 19.11 -2.40
N GLY A 39 22.76 18.04 -2.36
CA GLY A 39 24.22 18.14 -2.26
C GLY A 39 24.64 18.99 -1.05
N HIS A 40 25.27 20.14 -1.32
CA HIS A 40 25.67 21.12 -0.29
C HIS A 40 24.75 22.34 -0.22
N ALA A 41 23.64 22.36 -0.97
CA ALA A 41 22.74 23.50 -1.09
C ALA A 41 21.41 23.29 -0.35
N ILE A 42 20.77 24.40 0.02
CA ILE A 42 19.41 24.46 0.58
C ILE A 42 18.51 25.07 -0.51
N LEU A 43 17.88 24.22 -1.30
CA LEU A 43 17.01 24.61 -2.42
C LEU A 43 15.52 24.53 -2.05
N ASP A 44 15.17 23.53 -1.25
CA ASP A 44 13.81 23.30 -0.78
C ASP A 44 13.58 24.11 0.49
N LYS A 45 12.69 25.09 0.40
CA LYS A 45 12.45 26.06 1.49
C LYS A 45 11.02 25.95 1.99
N ILE A 46 10.86 26.31 3.26
CA ILE A 46 9.56 26.47 3.89
C ILE A 46 9.54 27.87 4.50
N TRP A 47 8.61 28.71 4.04
CA TRP A 47 8.30 29.99 4.65
C TRP A 47 6.99 29.92 5.40
N THR A 48 6.99 30.41 6.64
CA THR A 48 5.78 30.42 7.46
C THR A 48 5.78 31.60 8.43
N ASN A 49 4.58 32.05 8.82
CA ASN A 49 4.35 32.95 9.96
C ASN A 49 4.08 32.20 11.28
N MET A 50 4.27 30.88 11.28
CA MET A 50 3.90 29.99 12.39
C MET A 50 5.09 29.16 12.88
N GLU A 51 6.33 29.64 12.79
CA GLU A 51 7.51 28.83 13.15
C GLU A 51 7.44 28.29 14.59
N GLU A 52 6.85 29.06 15.51
CA GLU A 52 6.75 28.73 16.92
C GLU A 52 5.92 27.48 17.20
N VAL A 53 4.99 27.10 16.33
CA VAL A 53 4.15 25.91 16.51
C VAL A 53 4.74 24.65 15.85
N TYR A 54 5.88 24.77 15.16
CA TYR A 54 6.56 23.64 14.51
C TYR A 54 7.93 23.33 15.13
N THR A 55 8.35 22.07 15.06
CA THR A 55 9.71 21.67 15.41
C THR A 55 10.69 22.09 14.30
N PRO A 56 12.00 22.25 14.60
CA PRO A 56 13.01 22.46 13.57
C PRO A 56 12.90 21.41 12.46
N PRO A 57 12.99 21.81 11.17
CA PRO A 57 12.93 20.86 10.06
C PRO A 57 14.08 19.86 10.11
N VAL A 58 13.79 18.63 9.70
CA VAL A 58 14.81 17.60 9.51
C VAL A 58 14.78 17.10 8.08
N THR A 59 15.95 16.80 7.53
CA THR A 59 16.04 16.11 6.23
C THR A 59 15.89 14.62 6.43
N ILE A 60 15.16 14.00 5.51
CA ILE A 60 15.07 12.55 5.39
C ILE A 60 15.48 12.14 3.97
N SER A 61 15.81 10.86 3.82
CA SER A 61 16.34 10.32 2.58
C SER A 61 15.47 10.66 1.36
N GLU A 62 16.12 10.91 0.24
CA GLU A 62 15.52 11.07 -1.09
C GLU A 62 14.35 10.12 -1.37
N LEU A 63 13.32 10.65 -2.04
CA LEU A 63 12.18 9.88 -2.49
C LEU A 63 12.42 9.33 -3.90
N GLY A 64 12.35 8.00 -4.05
CA GLY A 64 12.47 7.34 -5.34
C GLY A 64 13.86 7.54 -5.96
N SER A 65 13.92 8.18 -7.12
CA SER A 65 15.15 8.52 -7.86
C SER A 65 15.56 9.99 -7.72
N SER A 66 14.81 10.80 -6.98
CA SER A 66 15.14 12.21 -6.73
C SER A 66 16.53 12.34 -6.10
N ASP A 67 17.26 13.38 -6.47
CA ASP A 67 18.51 13.80 -5.81
C ASP A 67 18.28 14.89 -4.74
N HIS A 68 17.01 15.26 -4.51
CA HIS A 68 16.61 16.12 -3.40
C HIS A 68 16.26 15.27 -2.17
N ASN A 69 16.83 15.64 -1.03
CA ASN A 69 16.39 15.20 0.29
C ASN A 69 15.01 15.76 0.59
N MET A 70 14.18 14.95 1.23
CA MET A 70 12.85 15.39 1.66
C MET A 70 12.99 16.20 2.95
N VAL A 71 12.25 17.31 3.06
CA VAL A 71 12.19 18.12 4.28
C VAL A 71 10.96 17.76 5.09
N LEU A 72 11.16 17.42 6.37
CA LEU A 72 10.10 17.06 7.30
C LEU A 72 9.94 18.14 8.38
N LEU A 73 8.82 18.86 8.32
CA LEU A 73 8.37 19.81 9.34
C LEU A 73 7.23 19.17 10.15
N LYS A 74 7.32 19.17 11.48
CA LYS A 74 6.30 18.56 12.36
C LYS A 74 5.71 19.59 13.31
N PRO A 75 4.39 19.59 13.57
CA PRO A 75 3.83 20.43 14.61
C PRO A 75 4.35 19.99 15.98
N LYS A 76 4.57 20.96 16.89
CA LYS A 76 4.92 20.70 18.30
C LYS A 76 3.74 20.07 19.04
N ALA A 77 2.53 20.49 18.69
CA ALA A 77 1.30 19.92 19.22
C ALA A 77 1.13 18.47 18.73
N LYS A 78 0.94 17.54 19.67
CA LYS A 78 0.56 16.16 19.37
C LYS A 78 -0.94 16.13 19.16
N ASN A 79 -1.40 16.36 17.93
CA ASN A 79 -2.77 16.05 17.58
C ASN A 79 -2.93 14.53 17.57
N SER A 80 -3.90 14.00 18.32
CA SER A 80 -4.33 12.60 18.21
C SER A 80 -5.06 12.42 16.87
N VAL A 81 -4.29 12.39 15.77
CA VAL A 81 -4.81 11.95 14.50
C VAL A 81 -5.11 10.46 14.65
N ASP A 82 -6.31 10.02 14.31
CA ASP A 82 -6.63 8.61 14.17
C ASP A 82 -5.75 8.04 13.04
N THR A 83 -4.57 7.56 13.39
CA THR A 83 -3.64 6.97 12.44
C THR A 83 -4.12 5.59 11.99
N GLY A 84 -5.23 5.07 12.54
CA GLY A 84 -5.70 3.70 12.42
C GLY A 84 -5.32 2.87 13.65
N CYS A 85 -5.81 1.63 13.67
CA CYS A 85 -5.53 0.70 14.77
C CYS A 85 -4.17 0.04 14.59
N VAL A 86 -3.43 -0.07 15.70
CA VAL A 86 -2.20 -0.83 15.79
C VAL A 86 -2.56 -2.25 16.25
N THR A 87 -2.35 -3.22 15.37
CA THR A 87 -2.64 -4.63 15.67
C THR A 87 -1.36 -5.37 16.03
N ARG A 88 -1.39 -6.13 17.13
CA ARG A 88 -0.32 -7.06 17.52
C ARG A 88 -0.62 -8.42 16.92
N LEU A 89 0.28 -8.93 16.10
CA LEU A 89 0.16 -10.24 15.46
C LEU A 89 1.26 -11.15 15.98
N THR A 90 0.92 -12.41 16.26
CA THR A 90 1.90 -13.46 16.51
C THR A 90 2.30 -14.07 15.16
N VAL A 91 3.59 -14.01 14.83
CA VAL A 91 4.13 -14.58 13.58
C VAL A 91 5.27 -15.54 13.90
N ARG A 92 5.37 -16.65 13.14
CA ARG A 92 6.55 -17.52 13.21
C ARG A 92 7.72 -16.92 12.45
N CYS A 93 8.92 -17.04 13.01
CA CYS A 93 10.15 -16.65 12.35
C CYS A 93 10.49 -17.69 11.27
N MET A 94 10.40 -17.34 9.99
CA MET A 94 10.72 -18.23 8.87
C MET A 94 11.76 -17.61 7.93
N GLY A 95 12.80 -16.99 8.50
CA GLY A 95 13.89 -16.42 7.73
C GLY A 95 14.81 -17.48 7.13
N PRO A 96 15.78 -17.07 6.28
CA PRO A 96 16.74 -18.00 5.69
C PRO A 96 17.55 -18.79 6.74
N LYS A 97 17.91 -18.12 7.85
CA LYS A 97 18.61 -18.75 8.97
C LYS A 97 17.75 -19.85 9.60
N GLU A 98 16.51 -19.53 9.97
CA GLU A 98 15.60 -20.48 10.61
C GLU A 98 15.29 -21.67 9.71
N LYS A 99 15.11 -21.43 8.40
CA LYS A 99 14.94 -22.50 7.39
C LYS A 99 16.17 -23.40 7.28
N ALA A 100 17.37 -22.82 7.30
CA ALA A 100 18.60 -23.60 7.27
C ALA A 100 18.75 -24.45 8.55
N THR A 101 18.45 -23.87 9.72
CA THR A 101 18.45 -24.61 11.00
C THR A 101 17.45 -25.75 10.99
N PHE A 102 16.22 -25.51 10.52
CA PHE A 102 15.21 -26.56 10.37
C PHE A 102 15.67 -27.67 9.42
N SER A 103 16.25 -27.32 8.27
CA SER A 103 16.76 -28.32 7.33
C SER A 103 17.86 -29.18 7.94
N MET A 104 18.82 -28.58 8.65
CA MET A 104 19.88 -29.33 9.31
C MET A 104 19.33 -30.25 10.40
N ALA A 105 18.41 -29.75 11.22
CA ALA A 105 17.78 -30.54 12.28
C ALA A 105 16.94 -31.69 11.71
N LEU A 106 16.21 -31.44 10.61
CA LEU A 106 15.42 -32.46 9.91
C LEU A 106 16.31 -33.57 9.34
N SER A 107 17.43 -33.21 8.72
CA SER A 107 18.39 -34.19 8.18
C SER A 107 19.10 -35.01 9.26
N ALA A 108 19.18 -34.51 10.49
CA ALA A 108 19.78 -35.21 11.62
C ALA A 108 18.83 -36.21 12.30
N ILE A 109 17.53 -36.22 11.94
CA ILE A 109 16.57 -37.15 12.53
C ILE A 109 16.84 -38.58 12.04
N LYS A 110 16.96 -39.47 13.03
CA LYS A 110 16.94 -40.92 12.85
C LYS A 110 15.49 -41.41 12.78
N TRP A 111 15.06 -41.87 11.61
CA TRP A 111 13.69 -42.31 11.34
C TRP A 111 13.46 -43.78 11.63
N GLU A 112 14.48 -44.55 12.01
CA GLU A 112 14.34 -45.96 12.35
C GLU A 112 13.28 -46.25 13.44
N PRO A 113 13.07 -45.39 14.47
CA PRO A 113 11.96 -45.57 15.42
C PRO A 113 10.58 -45.49 14.76
N LEU A 114 10.41 -44.65 13.74
CA LEU A 114 9.14 -44.54 12.99
C LEU A 114 8.80 -45.87 12.33
N PHE A 115 9.76 -46.49 11.66
CA PHE A 115 9.54 -47.76 10.93
C PHE A 115 9.37 -48.99 11.82
N ARG A 116 9.58 -48.86 13.13
CA ARG A 116 9.38 -49.94 14.12
C ARG A 116 8.01 -49.92 14.79
N LEU A 117 7.15 -48.96 14.46
CA LEU A 117 5.81 -48.84 15.04
C LEU A 117 4.81 -49.74 14.30
N ASP A 118 3.93 -50.38 15.07
CA ASP A 118 3.06 -51.47 14.60
C ASP A 118 1.87 -51.00 13.74
N SER A 119 1.44 -49.74 13.89
CA SER A 119 0.29 -49.20 13.16
C SER A 119 0.63 -47.94 12.37
N CYS A 120 -0.04 -47.76 11.22
CA CYS A 120 0.06 -46.53 10.43
C CYS A 120 -0.34 -45.28 11.24
N ALA A 121 -1.29 -45.42 12.18
CA ALA A 121 -1.74 -44.33 13.02
C ALA A 121 -0.64 -43.88 14.01
N ASP A 122 0.08 -44.83 14.59
CA ASP A 122 1.20 -44.55 15.50
C ASP A 122 2.37 -43.94 14.74
N GLN A 123 2.66 -44.44 13.53
CA GLN A 123 3.67 -43.86 12.64
C GLN A 123 3.35 -42.40 12.32
N TYR A 124 2.12 -42.10 11.89
CA TYR A 124 1.70 -40.73 11.59
C TYR A 124 1.80 -39.82 12.82
N SER A 125 1.35 -40.31 13.98
CA SER A 125 1.38 -39.56 15.24
C SER A 125 2.82 -39.23 15.65
N TYR A 126 3.73 -40.20 15.56
CA TYR A 126 5.16 -40.00 15.83
C TYR A 126 5.79 -39.01 14.85
N TYR A 127 5.54 -39.17 13.54
CA TYR A 127 6.02 -38.25 12.52
C TYR A 127 5.56 -36.82 12.81
N GLN A 128 4.26 -36.63 13.04
CA GLN A 128 3.68 -35.32 13.33
C GLN A 128 4.29 -34.72 14.60
N MET A 129 4.42 -35.49 15.68
CA MET A 129 5.06 -35.04 16.92
C MET A 129 6.48 -34.51 16.65
N VAL A 130 7.30 -35.28 15.95
CA VAL A 130 8.69 -34.91 15.64
C VAL A 130 8.75 -33.63 14.81
N ILE A 131 7.93 -33.52 13.76
CA ILE A 131 7.89 -32.33 12.90
C ILE A 131 7.37 -31.11 13.66
N CYS A 132 6.30 -31.23 14.45
CA CYS A 132 5.77 -30.15 15.27
C CYS A 132 6.81 -29.65 16.29
N ASN A 133 7.50 -30.57 16.97
CA ASN A 133 8.58 -30.20 17.90
C ASN A 133 9.72 -29.46 17.20
N LEU A 134 10.16 -29.95 16.04
CA LEU A 134 11.16 -29.24 15.24
C LEU A 134 10.68 -27.84 14.83
N MET A 135 9.41 -27.71 14.45
CA MET A 135 8.84 -26.41 14.09
C MET A 135 8.83 -25.44 15.27
N GLU A 136 8.51 -25.89 16.48
CA GLU A 136 8.54 -25.02 17.67
C GLU A 136 9.96 -24.54 17.99
N ILE A 137 10.95 -25.42 17.84
CA ILE A 137 12.35 -25.10 18.11
C ILE A 137 12.93 -24.19 17.02
N CYS A 138 12.67 -24.51 15.75
CA CYS A 138 13.33 -23.86 14.62
C CYS A 138 12.60 -22.62 14.12
N PHE A 139 11.28 -22.52 14.35
CA PHE A 139 10.44 -21.39 13.92
C PHE A 139 9.74 -20.74 15.12
N PRO A 140 10.50 -20.14 16.05
CA PRO A 140 9.94 -19.52 17.23
C PRO A 140 8.96 -18.40 16.85
N THR A 141 7.90 -18.27 17.64
CA THR A 141 6.93 -17.18 17.46
C THR A 141 7.48 -15.88 18.02
N LYS A 142 7.12 -14.77 17.36
CA LYS A 142 7.37 -13.42 17.85
C LYS A 142 6.14 -12.57 17.67
N ILE A 143 5.99 -11.59 18.56
CA ILE A 143 4.95 -10.58 18.43
C ILE A 143 5.47 -9.46 17.54
N VAL A 144 4.73 -9.16 16.48
CA VAL A 144 5.01 -8.04 15.59
C VAL A 144 3.83 -7.08 15.57
N THR A 145 4.16 -5.81 15.48
CA THR A 145 3.18 -4.74 15.38
C THR A 145 2.93 -4.39 13.91
N ARG A 146 1.65 -4.22 13.54
CA ARG A 146 1.20 -3.81 12.20
C ARG A 146 0.21 -2.67 12.30
N HIS A 147 0.25 -1.79 11.31
CA HIS A 147 -0.79 -0.78 11.14
C HIS A 147 -1.90 -1.32 10.23
N THR A 148 -3.17 -1.02 10.52
CA THR A 148 -4.26 -1.33 9.58
C THR A 148 -4.12 -0.63 8.23
N ALA A 149 -3.37 0.47 8.17
CA ALA A 149 -3.06 1.22 6.96
C ALA A 149 -1.82 0.68 6.20
N ASP A 150 -1.13 -0.33 6.75
CA ASP A 150 0.00 -0.94 6.05
C ASP A 150 -0.50 -1.59 4.76
N LYS A 151 0.21 -1.33 3.65
CA LYS A 151 -0.13 -1.97 2.38
C LYS A 151 0.14 -3.48 2.48
N PRO A 152 -0.73 -4.33 1.90
CA PRO A 152 -0.66 -5.78 2.07
C PRO A 152 0.65 -6.42 1.54
N TRP A 153 1.32 -5.76 0.59
CA TRP A 153 2.61 -6.20 0.05
C TRP A 153 3.83 -5.80 0.92
N VAL A 154 3.64 -5.09 2.04
CA VAL A 154 4.72 -4.65 2.93
C VAL A 154 5.13 -5.77 3.88
N THR A 155 6.29 -6.37 3.59
CA THR A 155 6.87 -7.46 4.39
C THR A 155 7.83 -6.95 5.47
N ASP A 156 8.10 -7.77 6.50
CA ASP A 156 9.11 -7.44 7.52
C ASP A 156 10.51 -7.25 6.94
N TRP A 157 10.89 -8.11 5.99
CA TRP A 157 12.15 -7.97 5.26
C TRP A 157 12.25 -6.62 4.55
N PHE A 158 11.16 -6.16 3.92
CA PHE A 158 11.12 -4.86 3.26
C PHE A 158 11.22 -3.71 4.27
N ARG A 159 10.52 -3.79 5.41
CA ARG A 159 10.65 -2.80 6.50
C ARG A 159 12.09 -2.71 7.00
N ASP A 160 12.76 -3.85 7.20
CA ASP A 160 14.16 -3.88 7.62
C ASP A 160 15.10 -3.26 6.59
N LEU A 161 14.82 -3.47 5.31
CA LEU A 161 15.57 -2.86 4.23
C LEU A 161 15.41 -1.33 4.23
N VAL A 162 14.19 -0.82 4.44
CA VAL A 162 13.91 0.63 4.60
C VAL A 162 14.63 1.19 5.83
N ARG A 163 14.61 0.49 6.97
CA ARG A 163 15.34 0.90 8.19
C ARG A 163 16.85 0.94 7.98
N LYS A 164 17.43 -0.03 7.26
CA LYS A 164 18.86 -0.05 6.90
C LYS A 164 19.21 1.17 6.03
N ARG A 165 18.39 1.47 5.02
CA ARG A 165 18.57 2.67 4.17
C ARG A 165 18.54 3.95 5.03
N GLN A 166 17.56 4.08 5.92
CA GLN A 166 17.44 5.25 6.79
C GLN A 166 18.67 5.41 7.70
N ARG A 167 19.15 4.31 8.31
CA ARG A 167 20.36 4.35 9.15
C ARG A 167 21.60 4.79 8.37
N ALA A 168 21.81 4.25 7.17
CA ALA A 168 22.94 4.64 6.32
C ALA A 168 22.88 6.12 5.91
N HIS A 169 21.67 6.64 5.63
CA HIS A 169 21.48 8.06 5.35
C HIS A 169 21.79 8.93 6.57
N MET A 170 21.26 8.57 7.75
CA MET A 170 21.50 9.30 9.00
C MET A 170 22.97 9.27 9.45
N SER A 171 23.72 8.21 9.10
CA SER A 171 25.14 8.09 9.43
C SER A 171 26.05 8.83 8.44
N GLY A 172 25.51 9.43 7.38
CA GLY A 172 26.29 10.13 6.35
C GLY A 172 27.02 9.20 5.36
N ASP A 173 26.78 7.89 5.39
CA ASP A 173 27.34 6.95 4.41
C ASP A 173 26.54 7.02 3.10
N LEU A 174 26.88 8.00 2.27
CA LEU A 174 26.16 8.29 1.03
C LEU A 174 26.21 7.12 0.03
N ASN A 175 27.32 6.38 -0.03
CA ASN A 175 27.47 5.25 -0.94
C ASN A 175 26.54 4.10 -0.54
N GLN A 176 26.57 3.72 0.74
CA GLN A 176 25.69 2.69 1.25
C GLN A 176 24.21 3.12 1.19
N ALA A 177 23.92 4.40 1.47
CA ALA A 177 22.58 4.95 1.33
C ALA A 177 22.06 4.83 -0.11
N LYS A 178 22.88 5.15 -1.13
CA LYS A 178 22.53 4.98 -2.56
C LYS A 178 22.28 3.52 -2.95
N ILE A 179 23.16 2.61 -2.53
CA ILE A 179 22.99 1.16 -2.79
C ILE A 179 21.69 0.66 -2.17
N LEU A 180 21.43 1.00 -0.91
CA LEU A 180 20.23 0.59 -0.20
C LEU A 180 18.97 1.24 -0.78
N ARG A 181 19.03 2.51 -1.23
CA ARG A 181 17.92 3.18 -1.93
C ARG A 181 17.51 2.40 -3.18
N ASN A 182 18.47 2.06 -4.04
CA ASN A 182 18.20 1.29 -5.26
C ASN A 182 17.67 -0.12 -4.94
N LYS A 183 18.13 -0.73 -3.85
CA LYS A 183 17.61 -2.03 -3.37
C LYS A 183 16.18 -1.91 -2.86
N VAL A 184 15.85 -0.86 -2.09
CA VAL A 184 14.49 -0.56 -1.63
C VAL A 184 13.56 -0.33 -2.81
N ASN A 185 13.95 0.48 -3.79
CA ASN A 185 13.11 0.78 -4.96
C ASN A 185 12.79 -0.49 -5.77
N ARG A 186 13.81 -1.32 -6.06
CA ARG A 186 13.62 -2.60 -6.75
C ARG A 186 12.74 -3.56 -5.96
N ALA A 187 12.97 -3.67 -4.65
CA ALA A 187 12.16 -4.50 -3.77
C ALA A 187 10.70 -4.04 -3.72
N ALA A 188 10.45 -2.73 -3.63
CA ALA A 188 9.11 -2.16 -3.62
C ALA A 188 8.36 -2.47 -4.93
N SER A 189 9.01 -2.27 -6.08
CA SER A 189 8.41 -2.58 -7.38
C SER A 189 8.09 -4.07 -7.50
N LYS A 190 9.03 -4.95 -7.11
CA LYS A 190 8.81 -6.41 -7.16
C LYS A 190 7.71 -6.88 -6.22
N LEU A 191 7.65 -6.37 -4.99
CA LEU A 191 6.62 -6.74 -4.02
C LEU A 191 5.23 -6.29 -4.47
N LYS A 192 5.11 -5.05 -4.98
CA LYS A 192 3.86 -4.57 -5.58
C LYS A 192 3.44 -5.45 -6.74
N TYR A 193 4.34 -5.66 -7.71
CA TYR A 193 4.05 -6.45 -8.90
C TYR A 193 3.58 -7.86 -8.53
N ASN A 194 4.35 -8.58 -7.71
CA ASN A 194 4.00 -9.93 -7.28
C ASN A 194 2.64 -9.97 -6.58
N PHE A 195 2.38 -9.03 -5.68
CA PHE A 195 1.10 -8.97 -4.98
C PHE A 195 -0.07 -8.80 -5.95
N TYR A 196 -0.02 -7.79 -6.82
CA TYR A 196 -1.12 -7.57 -7.77
C TYR A 196 -1.27 -8.70 -8.78
N GLN A 197 -0.16 -9.30 -9.24
CA GLN A 197 -0.20 -10.48 -10.12
C GLN A 197 -0.87 -11.67 -9.45
N THR A 198 -0.51 -11.99 -8.20
CA THR A 198 -1.16 -13.07 -7.44
C THR A 198 -2.64 -12.79 -7.22
N GLN A 199 -2.99 -11.54 -6.90
CA GLN A 199 -4.39 -11.15 -6.75
C GLN A 199 -5.17 -11.30 -8.05
N ILE A 200 -4.62 -10.89 -9.20
CA ILE A 200 -5.26 -11.02 -10.51
C ILE A 200 -5.38 -12.49 -10.91
N ALA A 201 -4.33 -13.29 -10.73
CA ALA A 201 -4.32 -14.72 -11.01
C ALA A 201 -5.44 -15.45 -10.25
N ALA A 202 -5.58 -15.19 -8.95
CA ALA A 202 -6.65 -15.74 -8.12
C ALA A 202 -8.06 -15.29 -8.57
N MET A 203 -8.17 -14.21 -9.34
CA MET A 203 -9.46 -13.70 -9.84
C MET A 203 -9.85 -14.28 -11.20
N HIS A 204 -8.93 -14.85 -11.98
CA HIS A 204 -9.27 -15.48 -13.26
C HIS A 204 -10.22 -16.68 -13.09
N GLU A 205 -10.28 -17.25 -11.88
CA GLU A 205 -11.18 -18.34 -11.50
C GLU A 205 -12.52 -17.85 -10.92
N SER A 206 -12.72 -16.53 -10.77
CA SER A 206 -13.87 -15.93 -10.10
C SER A 206 -14.84 -15.22 -11.06
N GLY A 207 -16.14 -15.23 -10.75
CA GLY A 207 -17.15 -14.51 -11.53
C GLY A 207 -16.98 -12.97 -11.48
N SER A 208 -17.58 -12.26 -12.44
CA SER A 208 -17.44 -10.80 -12.61
C SER A 208 -17.84 -9.97 -11.36
N HIS A 209 -18.83 -10.44 -10.59
CA HIS A 209 -19.22 -9.82 -9.33
C HIS A 209 -18.11 -9.92 -8.25
N ASP A 210 -17.49 -11.09 -8.13
CA ASP A 210 -16.43 -11.33 -7.15
C ASP A 210 -15.14 -10.62 -7.53
N TRP A 211 -14.87 -10.47 -8.84
CA TRP A 211 -13.80 -9.62 -9.34
C TRP A 211 -13.94 -8.18 -8.84
N TRP A 212 -15.12 -7.56 -9.00
CA TRP A 212 -15.34 -6.18 -8.58
C TRP A 212 -15.30 -6.00 -7.06
N LYS A 213 -15.80 -6.99 -6.30
CA LYS A 213 -15.70 -7.01 -4.84
C LYS A 213 -14.24 -7.07 -4.37
N HIS A 214 -13.43 -7.91 -4.99
CA HIS A 214 -12.00 -7.99 -4.69
C HIS A 214 -11.25 -6.72 -5.11
N MET A 215 -11.55 -6.15 -6.27
CA MET A 215 -10.91 -4.92 -6.75
C MET A 215 -11.16 -3.75 -5.78
N LYS A 216 -12.40 -3.58 -5.30
CA LYS A 216 -12.74 -2.58 -4.27
C LYS A 216 -11.89 -2.75 -3.01
N THR A 217 -11.72 -3.99 -2.56
CA THR A 217 -10.89 -4.33 -1.39
C THR A 217 -9.42 -3.96 -1.60
N ILE A 218 -8.86 -4.30 -2.76
CA ILE A 218 -7.47 -4.00 -3.12
C ILE A 218 -7.19 -2.50 -3.21
N MET A 219 -8.14 -1.74 -3.73
CA MET A 219 -8.04 -0.28 -3.83
C MET A 219 -8.31 0.43 -2.50
N GLY A 220 -8.64 -0.31 -1.43
CA GLY A 220 -9.01 0.28 -0.14
C GLY A 220 -10.32 1.06 -0.19
N LEU A 221 -11.15 0.83 -1.22
CA LEU A 221 -12.51 1.35 -1.27
C LEU A 221 -13.32 0.55 -0.26
N LYS A 222 -13.57 1.15 0.91
CA LYS A 222 -14.45 0.57 1.92
C LYS A 222 -15.77 0.25 1.24
N THR A 223 -16.20 -1.00 1.31
CA THR A 223 -17.61 -1.34 1.11
C THR A 223 -18.34 -0.81 2.33
N ASN A 224 -18.65 0.49 2.34
CA ASN A 224 -19.66 1.01 3.23
C ASN A 224 -20.97 0.35 2.78
N GLY A 225 -21.26 -0.81 3.38
CA GLY A 225 -22.58 -1.42 3.28
C GLY A 225 -23.57 -0.39 3.80
N LYS A 226 -24.50 0.02 2.91
CA LYS A 226 -25.52 1.05 3.10
C LYS A 226 -24.99 2.49 3.03
N ALA A 227 -25.09 3.08 1.83
CA ALA A 227 -25.54 4.47 1.58
C ALA A 227 -25.15 4.99 0.17
N CYS A 228 -25.07 4.14 -0.87
CA CYS A 228 -24.71 4.68 -2.19
C CYS A 228 -25.84 5.52 -2.80
N MET A 229 -27.12 5.22 -2.53
CA MET A 229 -28.25 5.90 -3.20
C MET A 229 -29.42 6.29 -2.29
N GLN A 230 -29.26 6.28 -0.96
CA GLN A 230 -30.37 6.62 -0.04
C GLN A 230 -30.90 8.04 -0.28
N GLY A 231 -30.02 9.00 -0.57
CA GLY A 231 -30.44 10.37 -0.89
C GLY A 231 -31.24 10.49 -2.19
N LEU A 232 -31.03 9.57 -3.15
CA LEU A 232 -31.79 9.52 -4.39
C LEU A 232 -33.10 8.76 -4.18
N ALA A 233 -33.06 7.63 -3.46
CA ALA A 233 -34.26 6.87 -3.09
C ALA A 233 -35.23 7.73 -2.29
N ASN A 234 -34.74 8.53 -1.33
CA ASN A 234 -35.60 9.44 -0.55
C ASN A 234 -36.26 10.53 -1.40
N LYS A 235 -35.69 10.90 -2.56
CA LYS A 235 -36.24 11.93 -3.45
C LYS A 235 -37.19 11.36 -4.49
N THR A 236 -36.92 10.15 -4.96
CA THR A 236 -37.60 9.57 -6.13
C THR A 236 -38.59 8.48 -5.75
N THR A 237 -38.35 7.79 -4.63
CA THR A 237 -39.10 6.58 -4.23
C THR A 237 -39.32 6.49 -2.71
N ASP A 238 -39.39 7.64 -2.01
CA ASP A 238 -39.63 7.74 -0.56
C ASP A 238 -38.73 6.82 0.30
N GLY A 239 -37.51 6.59 -0.17
CA GLY A 239 -36.49 5.82 0.53
C GLY A 239 -36.49 4.32 0.22
N ASP A 240 -37.43 3.84 -0.60
CA ASP A 240 -37.44 2.47 -1.10
C ASP A 240 -36.38 2.28 -2.20
N CYS A 241 -35.27 1.65 -1.82
CA CYS A 241 -34.17 1.36 -2.73
C CYS A 241 -34.50 0.26 -3.75
N GLY A 242 -35.46 -0.62 -3.46
CA GLY A 242 -35.93 -1.66 -4.39
C GLY A 242 -36.76 -1.04 -5.50
N LEU A 243 -37.67 -0.13 -5.14
CA LEU A 243 -38.46 0.62 -6.13
C LEU A 243 -37.55 1.48 -7.02
N LEU A 244 -36.53 2.13 -6.44
CA LEU A 244 -35.55 2.91 -7.21
C LEU A 244 -34.79 2.05 -8.22
N ALA A 245 -34.38 0.84 -7.83
CA ALA A 245 -33.69 -0.08 -8.72
C ALA A 245 -34.58 -0.50 -9.90
N ASN A 246 -35.86 -0.77 -9.65
CA ASN A 246 -36.83 -1.10 -10.71
C ASN A 246 -37.05 0.09 -11.65
N THR A 247 -37.26 1.30 -11.11
CA THR A 247 -37.40 2.51 -11.94
C THR A 247 -36.17 2.77 -12.81
N MET A 248 -34.96 2.57 -12.29
CA MET A 248 -33.74 2.66 -13.08
C MET A 248 -33.69 1.60 -14.17
N ASN A 249 -34.04 0.36 -13.84
CA ASN A 249 -34.08 -0.74 -14.79
C ASN A 249 -35.07 -0.45 -15.93
N ASP A 250 -36.30 -0.01 -15.61
CA ASP A 250 -37.33 0.34 -16.59
C ASP A 250 -36.87 1.49 -17.49
N PHE A 251 -36.21 2.51 -16.94
CA PHE A 251 -35.62 3.58 -17.72
C PHE A 251 -34.58 3.05 -18.71
N PHE A 252 -33.60 2.25 -18.25
CA PHE A 252 -32.58 1.71 -19.15
C PHE A 252 -33.16 0.76 -20.19
N VAL A 253 -34.15 -0.07 -19.80
CA VAL A 253 -34.90 -0.90 -20.74
C VAL A 253 -35.55 -0.02 -21.80
N SER A 254 -36.25 1.06 -21.43
CA SER A 254 -36.88 1.98 -22.37
C SER A 254 -35.90 2.64 -23.34
N VAL A 255 -34.71 3.02 -22.85
CA VAL A 255 -33.65 3.59 -23.70
C VAL A 255 -33.11 2.52 -24.66
N SER A 256 -33.04 1.27 -24.25
CA SER A 256 -32.53 0.15 -25.04
C SER A 256 -33.58 -0.61 -25.85
N ASP A 257 -34.85 -0.20 -25.82
CA ASP A 257 -35.96 -0.98 -26.40
C ASP A 257 -35.88 -1.08 -27.94
N HIS A 258 -35.18 -0.13 -28.56
CA HIS A 258 -34.87 -0.13 -29.99
C HIS A 258 -33.77 -1.13 -30.38
N LEU A 259 -33.04 -1.70 -29.42
CA LEU A 259 -31.98 -2.67 -29.68
C LEU A 259 -32.57 -4.09 -29.77
N PRO A 260 -32.20 -4.88 -30.78
CA PRO A 260 -32.65 -6.26 -30.89
C PRO A 260 -32.17 -7.07 -29.68
N ARG A 261 -33.06 -7.92 -29.14
CA ARG A 261 -32.71 -8.82 -28.04
C ARG A 261 -31.54 -9.71 -28.46
N LEU A 262 -30.51 -9.80 -27.61
CA LEU A 262 -29.37 -10.67 -27.84
C LEU A 262 -29.84 -12.11 -28.06
N ASN A 263 -29.66 -12.61 -29.27
CA ASN A 263 -29.99 -13.98 -29.62
C ASN A 263 -28.93 -14.87 -28.95
N LYS A 264 -29.32 -15.69 -27.98
CA LYS A 264 -28.38 -16.59 -27.27
C LYS A 264 -27.77 -17.66 -28.16
N SER A 265 -28.21 -17.77 -29.42
CA SER A 265 -27.57 -18.56 -30.46
C SER A 265 -26.55 -17.73 -31.22
N HIS A 266 -25.47 -17.32 -30.57
CA HIS A 266 -24.25 -16.97 -31.31
C HIS A 266 -23.35 -18.20 -31.37
N LYS A 267 -23.18 -18.71 -32.59
CA LYS A 267 -21.99 -19.49 -32.94
C LYS A 267 -20.77 -18.66 -32.52
N VAL A 268 -19.80 -19.32 -31.91
CA VAL A 268 -18.47 -18.75 -31.65
C VAL A 268 -17.98 -18.18 -32.98
N PHE A 269 -17.78 -16.85 -33.04
CA PHE A 269 -17.16 -16.22 -34.20
C PHE A 269 -15.71 -16.70 -34.28
N ASP A 270 -15.35 -17.27 -35.42
CA ASP A 270 -13.98 -17.66 -35.70
C ASP A 270 -13.14 -16.38 -35.84
N VAL A 271 -11.91 -16.38 -35.32
CA VAL A 271 -11.08 -15.19 -35.07
C VAL A 271 -10.59 -14.51 -36.37
N ASN A 272 -11.06 -14.96 -37.53
CA ASN A 272 -10.61 -14.54 -38.85
C ASN A 272 -11.64 -13.77 -39.69
N GLU A 273 -12.80 -13.39 -39.15
CA GLU A 273 -13.70 -12.47 -39.87
C GLU A 273 -13.29 -11.01 -39.64
N GLU A 274 -12.93 -10.33 -40.73
CA GLU A 274 -12.61 -8.90 -40.76
C GLU A 274 -13.73 -8.08 -40.10
N LEU A 275 -13.38 -7.30 -39.09
CA LEU A 275 -14.29 -6.36 -38.44
C LEU A 275 -14.72 -5.31 -39.46
N PRO A 276 -16.02 -5.07 -39.69
CA PRO A 276 -16.45 -4.03 -40.61
C PRO A 276 -16.01 -2.64 -40.10
N ASP A 277 -15.33 -1.90 -40.97
CA ASP A 277 -14.66 -0.60 -40.75
C ASP A 277 -15.51 0.49 -40.10
N GLN A 278 -16.83 0.31 -40.02
CA GLN A 278 -17.77 1.31 -39.50
C GLN A 278 -17.64 1.63 -38.00
N TYR A 279 -16.81 0.89 -37.25
CA TYR A 279 -16.55 1.15 -35.81
C TYR A 279 -15.11 1.57 -35.52
N VAL A 280 -14.26 1.77 -36.53
CA VAL A 280 -12.91 2.29 -36.34
C VAL A 280 -12.99 3.81 -36.23
N ILE A 281 -12.87 4.33 -35.00
CA ILE A 281 -12.68 5.76 -34.77
C ILE A 281 -11.27 6.10 -35.24
N SER A 282 -11.18 6.76 -36.38
CA SER A 282 -9.91 7.27 -36.91
C SER A 282 -9.38 8.39 -36.00
N VAL A 283 -8.10 8.30 -35.62
CA VAL A 283 -7.38 9.33 -34.86
C VAL A 283 -6.97 10.48 -35.78
#